data_AF-A0A1H8VIW5-F1
#
_entry.id   AF-A0A1H8VIW5-F1
#
_cell.length_a   1.000
_cell.length_b   1.000
_cell.length_c   1.000
_cell.angle_alpha   90.00
_cell.angle_beta   90.00
_cell.angle_gamma   90.00
#
_symmetry.space_group_name_H-M   'P 1'
#
loop_
_entity.id
_entity.type
_entity.pdbx_description
1 polymer ?
#
loop_
_entity_poly.entity_id
_entity_poly.type
_entity_poly.pdbx_seq_one_letter_code
_entity_poly.pdbx_strand_id
1 'polypeptide(L)'
;MKKTSILSILFLMLMAGTSYAQQTSNYNKNGYRLTFINYDNTLDTALKTKLINTFYKVYPELANAYNKKTLKAVTMIIDTNYKGVAETANGIVTISSRWMHQRPEDIDVVTHEVMHIVQDYGQSTGPGWLTEGIADYARFKFGVNNPAANWSLPAYKTTQNYDNSYRVTARFLAWLEKSKPGIVKTFDGKMRDHTFTDDTWKQQTGKTLDELWKDYSANPTV
;
A
#
# COMPACT_ATOMS: atom_id res chain seq x y z
N MET A 1 -75.32 21.64 12.30
CA MET A 1 -75.08 20.17 12.27
C MET A 1 -74.83 19.78 10.81
N LYS A 2 -73.76 19.16 10.32
CA LYS A 2 -72.46 18.69 10.82
C LYS A 2 -71.49 18.89 9.63
N LYS A 3 -70.30 19.45 9.84
CA LYS A 3 -69.19 19.39 8.88
C LYS A 3 -68.62 17.97 8.92
N THR A 4 -68.40 17.32 7.78
CA THR A 4 -67.58 16.12 7.70
C THR A 4 -66.51 16.32 6.64
N SER A 5 -65.27 16.36 7.14
CA SER A 5 -64.04 16.55 6.37
C SER A 5 -63.64 15.28 5.63
N ILE A 6 -63.07 15.48 4.46
CA ILE A 6 -62.35 14.51 3.63
C ILE A 6 -61.09 14.05 4.38
N LEU A 7 -60.88 12.74 4.50
CA LEU A 7 -59.63 12.16 4.99
C LEU A 7 -58.91 11.47 3.84
N SER A 8 -57.89 12.12 3.30
CA SER A 8 -56.98 11.56 2.30
C SER A 8 -55.94 10.67 3.01
N ILE A 9 -55.91 9.38 2.68
CA ILE A 9 -54.91 8.44 3.19
C ILE A 9 -53.65 8.57 2.33
N LEU A 10 -52.60 9.15 2.91
CA LEU A 10 -51.26 9.20 2.32
C LEU A 10 -50.55 7.87 2.61
N PHE A 11 -50.35 7.05 1.58
CA PHE A 11 -49.59 5.80 1.70
C PHE A 11 -48.09 6.12 1.63
N LEU A 12 -47.44 6.19 2.80
CA LEU A 12 -45.99 6.35 2.90
C LEU A 12 -45.33 5.00 2.57
N MET A 13 -44.84 4.81 1.34
CA MET A 13 -43.93 3.70 1.04
C MET A 13 -42.61 3.94 1.75
N LEU A 14 -42.41 3.25 2.88
CA LEU A 14 -41.09 3.06 3.49
C LEU A 14 -40.23 2.23 2.53
N MET A 15 -39.34 2.90 1.79
CA MET A 15 -38.22 2.26 1.12
C MET A 15 -37.26 1.74 2.20
N ALA A 16 -37.42 0.47 2.58
CA ALA A 16 -36.43 -0.24 3.38
C ALA A 16 -35.18 -0.46 2.51
N GLY A 17 -34.28 0.53 2.48
CA GLY A 17 -32.92 0.30 2.01
C GLY A 17 -32.29 -0.76 2.91
N THR A 18 -31.84 -1.87 2.32
CA THR A 18 -31.02 -2.85 3.03
C THR A 18 -29.71 -2.18 3.43
N SER A 19 -29.60 -1.72 4.68
CA SER A 19 -28.29 -1.40 5.25
C SER A 19 -27.55 -2.72 5.45
N TYR A 20 -26.65 -3.04 4.51
CA TYR A 20 -25.79 -4.20 4.65
C TYR A 20 -24.84 -3.95 5.83
N ALA A 21 -24.96 -4.76 6.87
CA ALA A 21 -24.18 -4.59 8.09
C ALA A 21 -22.67 -4.76 7.80
N GLN A 22 -21.91 -3.71 8.10
CA GLN A 22 -20.45 -3.71 8.11
C GLN A 22 -19.93 -4.86 8.99
N GLN A 23 -19.06 -5.71 8.43
CA GLN A 23 -18.37 -6.73 9.23
C GLN A 23 -17.02 -6.18 9.71
N THR A 24 -16.96 -5.82 10.99
CA THR A 24 -15.72 -5.43 11.66
C THR A 24 -15.17 -6.60 12.47
N SER A 25 -13.90 -6.92 12.30
CA SER A 25 -13.19 -7.95 13.05
C SER A 25 -11.89 -7.36 13.61
N ASN A 26 -11.58 -7.64 14.87
CA ASN A 26 -10.35 -7.18 15.52
C ASN A 26 -9.44 -8.37 15.77
N TYR A 27 -8.18 -8.25 15.34
CA TYR A 27 -7.15 -9.25 15.54
C TYR A 27 -6.00 -8.64 16.33
N ASN A 28 -5.34 -9.44 17.16
CA ASN A 28 -4.14 -9.05 17.87
C ASN A 28 -3.16 -10.23 17.85
N LYS A 29 -1.94 -9.99 17.38
CA LYS A 29 -0.88 -10.99 17.36
C LYS A 29 0.46 -10.29 17.55
N ASN A 30 1.25 -10.79 18.51
CA ASN A 30 2.62 -10.32 18.79
C ASN A 30 2.73 -8.79 18.96
N GLY A 31 1.74 -8.16 19.60
CA GLY A 31 1.71 -6.72 19.85
C GLY A 31 1.25 -5.86 18.66
N TYR A 32 0.84 -6.47 17.54
CA TYR A 32 0.23 -5.78 16.41
C TYR A 32 -1.27 -6.04 16.36
N ARG A 33 -2.05 -4.94 16.36
CA ARG A 33 -3.52 -4.96 16.26
C ARG A 33 -3.93 -4.62 14.83
N LEU A 34 -4.80 -5.47 14.26
CA LEU A 34 -5.44 -5.24 12.98
C LEU A 34 -6.96 -5.12 13.18
N THR A 35 -7.53 -3.97 12.85
CA THR A 35 -8.97 -3.80 12.67
C THR A 35 -9.29 -4.06 11.21
N PHE A 36 -10.00 -5.15 10.89
CA PHE A 36 -10.42 -5.46 9.53
C PHE A 36 -11.89 -5.08 9.36
N ILE A 37 -12.18 -4.17 8.44
CA ILE A 37 -13.53 -3.71 8.10
C ILE A 37 -13.86 -4.20 6.69
N ASN A 38 -14.97 -4.92 6.55
CA ASN A 38 -15.43 -5.39 5.25
C ASN A 38 -16.78 -4.77 4.89
N TYR A 39 -16.80 -3.96 3.83
CA TYR A 39 -18.03 -3.43 3.23
C TYR A 39 -18.58 -4.32 2.11
N ASP A 40 -17.90 -5.42 1.78
CA ASP A 40 -18.30 -6.39 0.77
C ASP A 40 -18.67 -7.74 1.40
N ASN A 41 -19.97 -7.99 1.58
CA ASN A 41 -20.45 -9.25 2.15
C ASN A 41 -20.23 -10.48 1.24
N THR A 42 -19.81 -10.27 -0.02
CA THR A 42 -19.52 -11.35 -0.98
C THR A 42 -18.04 -11.69 -1.07
N LEU A 43 -17.18 -10.98 -0.34
CA LEU A 43 -15.75 -11.27 -0.32
C LEU A 43 -15.49 -12.70 0.17
N ASP A 44 -14.73 -13.44 -0.61
CA ASP A 44 -14.35 -14.81 -0.28
C ASP A 44 -13.66 -14.89 1.10
N THR A 45 -14.10 -15.83 1.93
CA THR A 45 -13.60 -15.95 3.31
C THR A 45 -12.13 -16.38 3.33
N ALA A 46 -11.69 -17.21 2.38
CA ALA A 46 -10.28 -17.60 2.29
C ALA A 46 -9.42 -16.41 1.84
N LEU A 47 -9.92 -15.56 0.93
CA LEU A 47 -9.25 -14.30 0.56
C LEU A 47 -9.11 -13.35 1.75
N LYS A 48 -10.18 -13.15 2.53
CA LYS A 48 -10.11 -12.39 3.79
C LYS A 48 -9.01 -12.93 4.70
N THR A 49 -8.96 -14.25 4.90
CA THR A 49 -7.92 -14.90 5.71
C THR A 49 -6.52 -14.70 5.12
N LYS A 50 -6.35 -14.80 3.79
CA LYS A 50 -5.07 -14.53 3.11
C LYS A 50 -4.59 -13.11 3.38
N LEU A 51 -5.44 -12.09 3.23
CA LEU A 51 -5.08 -10.68 3.47
C LEU A 51 -4.62 -10.43 4.92
N ILE A 52 -5.34 -10.97 5.90
CA ILE A 52 -4.99 -10.87 7.33
C ILE A 52 -3.65 -11.57 7.61
N ASN A 53 -3.44 -12.77 7.03
CA ASN A 53 -2.21 -13.51 7.20
C ASN A 53 -1.01 -12.79 6.55
N THR A 54 -1.19 -12.19 5.37
CA THR A 54 -0.17 -11.37 4.72
C THR A 54 0.22 -10.20 5.62
N PHE A 55 -0.74 -9.45 6.17
CA PHE A 55 -0.45 -8.37 7.12
C PHE A 55 0.45 -8.85 8.28
N TYR A 56 0.04 -9.93 8.96
CA TYR A 56 0.79 -10.44 10.11
C TYR A 56 2.13 -11.09 9.77
N LYS A 57 2.35 -11.43 8.50
CA LYS A 57 3.64 -11.90 8.00
C LYS A 57 4.56 -10.73 7.69
N VAL A 58 4.10 -9.76 6.90
CA VAL A 58 4.98 -8.74 6.31
C VAL A 58 5.15 -7.51 7.19
N TYR A 59 4.10 -7.06 7.88
CA TYR A 59 4.16 -5.79 8.61
C TYR A 59 5.17 -5.79 9.77
N PRO A 60 5.27 -6.84 10.61
CA PRO A 60 6.33 -6.93 11.63
C PRO A 60 7.74 -6.99 11.03
N GLU A 61 7.91 -7.64 9.88
CA GLU A 61 9.21 -7.73 9.19
C GLU A 61 9.65 -6.36 8.66
N LEU A 62 8.73 -5.63 8.01
CA LEU A 62 8.96 -4.27 7.53
C LEU A 62 9.25 -3.30 8.69
N ALA A 63 8.46 -3.36 9.76
CA ALA A 63 8.70 -2.56 10.97
C ALA A 63 10.09 -2.83 11.56
N ASN A 64 10.51 -4.10 11.66
CA ASN A 64 11.85 -4.42 12.14
C ASN A 64 12.96 -3.94 11.20
N ALA A 65 12.73 -4.02 9.89
CA ALA A 65 13.73 -3.69 8.87
C ALA A 65 13.94 -2.19 8.67
N TYR A 66 12.90 -1.37 8.81
CA TYR A 66 12.88 0.06 8.43
C TYR A 66 12.52 0.99 9.60
N ASN A 67 11.43 0.72 10.34
CA ASN A 67 11.00 1.58 11.45
C ASN A 67 10.28 0.82 12.57
N LYS A 68 11.01 0.55 13.66
CA LYS A 68 10.47 -0.16 14.84
C LYS A 68 9.42 0.65 15.61
N LYS A 69 9.42 1.98 15.43
CA LYS A 69 8.49 2.94 16.07
C LYS A 69 7.18 3.11 15.31
N THR A 70 7.01 2.45 14.16
CA THR A 70 5.76 2.50 13.38
C THR A 70 4.55 2.05 14.21
N LEU A 71 3.35 2.45 13.75
CA LEU A 71 2.08 2.17 14.41
C LEU A 71 1.91 0.67 14.71
N LYS A 72 1.43 0.37 15.92
CA LYS A 72 1.07 -0.99 16.33
C LYS A 72 -0.39 -1.33 16.06
N ALA A 73 -1.22 -0.32 15.80
CA ALA A 73 -2.62 -0.50 15.43
C ALA A 73 -2.84 -0.02 14.00
N VAL A 74 -3.32 -0.91 13.14
CA VAL A 74 -3.61 -0.65 11.73
C VAL A 74 -5.07 -1.03 11.45
N THR A 75 -5.73 -0.26 10.59
CA THR A 75 -7.04 -0.62 10.06
C THR A 75 -6.87 -1.05 8.61
N MET A 76 -7.51 -2.13 8.20
CA MET A 76 -7.62 -2.55 6.81
C MET A 76 -9.10 -2.58 6.42
N ILE A 77 -9.45 -1.87 5.35
CA ILE A 77 -10.81 -1.73 4.85
C ILE A 77 -10.90 -2.36 3.47
N ILE A 78 -11.89 -3.22 3.26
CA ILE A 78 -12.33 -3.66 1.94
C ILE A 78 -13.50 -2.78 1.54
N ASP A 79 -13.28 -1.91 0.55
CA ASP A 79 -14.21 -0.85 0.17
C ASP A 79 -14.81 -1.11 -1.22
N THR A 80 -16.14 -1.11 -1.30
CA THR A 80 -16.92 -1.33 -2.53
C THR A 80 -17.03 -0.08 -3.41
N ASN A 81 -16.80 1.10 -2.84
CA ASN A 81 -16.84 2.39 -3.54
C ASN A 81 -15.47 2.82 -4.05
N TYR A 82 -14.37 2.36 -3.43
CA TYR A 82 -13.02 2.72 -3.83
C TYR A 82 -12.68 2.26 -5.26
N LYS A 83 -12.24 3.22 -6.10
CA LYS A 83 -12.02 3.00 -7.54
C LYS A 83 -10.56 2.74 -7.92
N GLY A 84 -9.61 2.94 -7.00
CA GLY A 84 -8.20 2.58 -7.20
C GLY A 84 -7.95 1.09 -6.99
N VAL A 85 -6.69 0.74 -6.75
CA VAL A 85 -6.26 -0.60 -6.33
C VAL A 85 -6.30 -0.68 -4.81
N ALA A 86 -5.48 0.14 -4.16
CA ALA A 86 -5.49 0.39 -2.73
C ALA A 86 -4.86 1.78 -2.45
N GLU A 87 -5.02 2.25 -1.22
CA GLU A 87 -4.34 3.43 -0.69
C GLU A 87 -4.14 3.31 0.82
N THR A 88 -3.19 4.09 1.35
CA THR A 88 -2.90 4.14 2.78
C THR A 88 -2.81 5.57 3.27
N ALA A 89 -3.53 5.86 4.35
CA ALA A 89 -3.41 7.12 5.07
C ALA A 89 -3.67 6.91 6.57
N ASN A 90 -2.89 7.56 7.43
CA ASN A 90 -3.12 7.59 8.88
C ASN A 90 -3.32 6.21 9.54
N GLY A 91 -2.55 5.20 9.10
CA GLY A 91 -2.66 3.83 9.61
C GLY A 91 -3.89 3.07 9.12
N ILE A 92 -4.60 3.59 8.11
CA ILE A 92 -5.74 2.95 7.45
C ILE A 92 -5.30 2.56 6.04
N VAL A 93 -5.37 1.27 5.75
CA VAL A 93 -5.21 0.67 4.42
C VAL A 93 -6.59 0.45 3.85
N THR A 94 -6.91 1.07 2.71
CA THR A 94 -8.15 0.87 1.98
C THR A 94 -7.85 0.09 0.70
N ILE A 95 -8.48 -1.06 0.50
CA ILE A 95 -8.30 -1.92 -0.67
C ILE A 95 -9.63 -2.01 -1.43
N SER A 96 -9.59 -1.88 -2.75
CA SER A 96 -10.78 -2.00 -3.59
C SER A 96 -11.33 -3.43 -3.57
N SER A 97 -12.59 -3.60 -3.16
CA SER A 97 -13.32 -4.88 -3.28
C SER A 97 -13.33 -5.36 -4.74
N ARG A 98 -13.58 -4.45 -5.69
CA ARG A 98 -13.57 -4.77 -7.12
C ARG A 98 -12.22 -5.33 -7.57
N TRP A 99 -11.12 -4.77 -7.10
CA TRP A 99 -9.79 -5.29 -7.41
C TRP A 99 -9.59 -6.69 -6.82
N MET A 100 -9.99 -6.91 -5.57
CA MET A 100 -9.90 -8.23 -4.91
C MET A 100 -10.72 -9.32 -5.61
N HIS A 101 -11.88 -9.00 -6.17
CA HIS A 101 -12.64 -9.94 -7.01
C HIS A 101 -11.96 -10.24 -8.34
N GLN A 102 -11.34 -9.25 -8.97
CA GLN A 102 -10.66 -9.41 -10.27
C GLN A 102 -9.28 -10.05 -10.15
N ARG A 103 -8.61 -9.85 -9.01
CA ARG A 103 -7.21 -10.21 -8.73
C ARG A 103 -7.08 -10.80 -7.32
N PRO A 104 -7.74 -11.93 -7.02
CA PRO A 104 -7.76 -12.50 -5.66
C PRO A 104 -6.39 -12.98 -5.17
N GLU A 105 -5.42 -13.20 -6.06
CA GLU A 105 -4.04 -13.54 -5.68
C GLU A 105 -3.16 -12.31 -5.39
N ASP A 106 -3.60 -11.08 -5.69
CA ASP A 106 -2.82 -9.85 -5.48
C ASP A 106 -2.83 -9.36 -4.02
N ILE A 107 -2.64 -10.27 -3.07
CA ILE A 107 -2.64 -9.98 -1.64
C ILE A 107 -1.41 -9.18 -1.20
N ASP A 108 -0.35 -9.16 -2.01
CA ASP A 108 0.86 -8.35 -1.74
C ASP A 108 0.65 -6.85 -1.99
N VAL A 109 -0.53 -6.44 -2.46
CA VAL A 109 -0.96 -5.05 -2.31
C VAL A 109 -0.87 -4.63 -0.84
N VAL A 110 -1.16 -5.54 0.11
CA VAL A 110 -0.98 -5.29 1.55
C VAL A 110 0.46 -4.93 1.85
N THR A 111 1.45 -5.62 1.30
CA THR A 111 2.88 -5.36 1.55
C THR A 111 3.29 -3.95 1.11
N HIS A 112 2.79 -3.50 -0.05
CA HIS A 112 2.99 -2.13 -0.53
C HIS A 112 2.35 -1.13 0.44
N GLU A 113 1.05 -1.30 0.71
CA GLU A 113 0.27 -0.37 1.52
C GLU A 113 0.78 -0.22 2.95
N VAL A 114 1.08 -1.34 3.62
CA VAL A 114 1.58 -1.27 4.99
C VAL A 114 2.99 -0.70 5.05
N MET A 115 3.76 -0.74 3.95
CA MET A 115 5.05 -0.05 3.89
C MET A 115 4.85 1.45 4.03
N HIS A 116 3.78 2.06 3.51
CA HIS A 116 3.51 3.48 3.73
C HIS A 116 3.30 3.83 5.22
N ILE A 117 2.69 2.92 5.99
CA ILE A 117 2.59 3.08 7.46
C ILE A 117 3.97 2.95 8.12
N VAL A 118 4.83 2.06 7.61
CA VAL A 118 6.20 1.96 8.08
C VAL A 118 7.00 3.19 7.70
N GLN A 119 6.81 3.76 6.51
CA GLN A 119 7.50 4.96 6.01
C GLN A 119 7.20 6.18 6.88
N ASP A 120 5.96 6.40 7.30
CA ASP A 120 5.59 7.45 8.28
C ASP A 120 6.33 8.79 8.03
N TYR A 121 6.41 9.20 6.76
CA TYR A 121 7.23 10.35 6.37
C TYR A 121 6.60 11.69 6.75
N GLY A 122 5.38 11.70 7.32
CA GLY A 122 4.68 12.94 7.66
C GLY A 122 4.60 13.93 6.47
N GLN A 123 4.88 15.20 6.73
CA GLN A 123 4.93 16.26 5.70
C GLN A 123 6.33 16.36 5.06
N SER A 124 6.97 15.22 4.74
CA SER A 124 8.30 15.23 4.12
C SER A 124 8.28 15.91 2.76
N THR A 125 9.34 16.68 2.48
CA THR A 125 9.57 17.35 1.19
C THR A 125 10.27 16.45 0.17
N GLY A 126 10.58 15.21 0.54
CA GLY A 126 11.21 14.27 -0.38
C GLY A 126 10.27 13.84 -1.52
N PRO A 127 10.83 13.31 -2.61
CA PRO A 127 10.06 13.06 -3.83
C PRO A 127 9.04 11.94 -3.64
N GLY A 128 7.77 12.21 -3.98
CA GLY A 128 6.69 11.22 -3.91
C GLY A 128 6.96 9.96 -4.74
N TRP A 129 7.64 10.08 -5.89
CA TRP A 129 8.00 8.92 -6.71
C TRP A 129 8.93 7.94 -5.99
N LEU A 130 9.79 8.45 -5.10
CA LEU A 130 10.68 7.61 -4.30
C LEU A 130 9.91 6.93 -3.17
N THR A 131 8.94 7.62 -2.58
CA THR A 131 8.00 7.04 -1.59
C THR A 131 7.31 5.80 -2.16
N GLU A 132 6.69 5.92 -3.34
CA GLU A 132 6.04 4.81 -4.04
C GLU A 132 7.05 3.73 -4.47
N GLY A 133 8.21 4.13 -4.96
CA GLY A 133 9.27 3.22 -5.38
C GLY A 133 9.83 2.37 -4.23
N ILE A 134 9.97 2.95 -3.04
CA ILE A 134 10.39 2.23 -1.83
C ILE A 134 9.31 1.24 -1.39
N ALA A 135 8.02 1.60 -1.49
CA ALA A 135 6.90 0.71 -1.17
C ALA A 135 6.87 -0.52 -2.11
N ASP A 136 7.07 -0.32 -3.41
CA ASP A 136 7.16 -1.44 -4.36
C ASP A 136 8.49 -2.23 -4.25
N TYR A 137 9.59 -1.61 -3.85
CA TYR A 137 10.82 -2.34 -3.51
C TYR A 137 10.62 -3.23 -2.29
N ALA A 138 9.93 -2.73 -1.26
CA ALA A 138 9.54 -3.53 -0.11
C ALA A 138 8.62 -4.68 -0.52
N ARG A 139 7.62 -4.44 -1.38
CA ARG A 139 6.79 -5.51 -1.97
C ARG A 139 7.62 -6.54 -2.74
N PHE A 140 8.60 -6.11 -3.54
CA PHE A 140 9.49 -7.03 -4.26
C PHE A 140 10.28 -7.93 -3.32
N LYS A 141 10.74 -7.40 -2.19
CA LYS A 141 11.61 -8.10 -1.24
C LYS A 141 10.87 -8.95 -0.19
N PHE A 142 9.72 -8.47 0.28
CA PHE A 142 8.97 -9.06 1.40
C PHE A 142 7.62 -9.65 0.97
N GLY A 143 7.18 -9.43 -0.27
CA GLY A 143 5.96 -10.00 -0.79
C GLY A 143 5.98 -11.53 -0.77
N VAL A 144 4.85 -12.13 -0.47
CA VAL A 144 4.69 -13.57 -0.23
C VAL A 144 3.91 -14.29 -1.32
N ASN A 145 3.29 -13.56 -2.25
CA ASN A 145 2.41 -14.09 -3.29
C ASN A 145 2.60 -13.44 -4.68
N ASN A 146 3.63 -12.61 -4.87
CA ASN A 146 3.92 -11.93 -6.14
C ASN A 146 3.85 -12.86 -7.39
N PRO A 147 4.44 -14.07 -7.40
CA PRO A 147 4.33 -14.96 -8.57
C PRO A 147 2.89 -15.38 -8.90
N ALA A 148 2.08 -15.71 -7.89
CA ALA A 148 0.68 -16.10 -8.08
C ALA A 148 -0.18 -14.91 -8.54
N ALA A 149 0.18 -13.69 -8.12
CA ALA A 149 -0.43 -12.45 -8.58
C ALA A 149 0.02 -12.02 -10.00
N ASN A 150 0.97 -12.73 -10.62
CA ASN A 150 1.67 -12.30 -11.84
C ASN A 150 2.28 -10.89 -11.70
N TRP A 151 2.77 -10.58 -10.50
CA TRP A 151 3.45 -9.33 -10.20
C TRP A 151 4.96 -9.54 -10.18
N SER A 152 5.71 -8.61 -10.78
CA SER A 152 7.17 -8.68 -10.90
C SER A 152 7.77 -7.29 -11.08
N LEU A 153 9.09 -7.13 -11.01
CA LEU A 153 9.71 -5.88 -11.49
C LEU A 153 9.72 -5.89 -13.04
N PRO A 154 9.25 -4.83 -13.72
CA PRO A 154 9.16 -4.81 -15.18
C PRO A 154 10.55 -4.81 -15.81
N ALA A 155 10.72 -5.38 -17.00
CA ALA A 155 11.96 -5.18 -17.75
C ALA A 155 12.20 -3.67 -18.01
N TYR A 156 13.48 -3.27 -18.02
CA TYR A 156 13.86 -1.91 -18.38
C TYR A 156 13.41 -1.57 -19.80
N LYS A 157 12.93 -0.35 -20.00
CA LYS A 157 12.62 0.24 -21.31
C LYS A 157 13.18 1.66 -21.38
N THR A 158 13.64 2.07 -22.56
CA THR A 158 14.19 3.42 -22.78
C THR A 158 13.18 4.55 -22.56
N THR A 159 11.88 4.24 -22.55
CA THR A 159 10.81 5.20 -22.22
C THR A 159 10.60 5.40 -20.72
N GLN A 160 11.33 4.66 -19.88
CA GLN A 160 11.23 4.74 -18.42
C GLN A 160 12.24 5.76 -17.86
N ASN A 161 11.92 6.30 -16.69
CA ASN A 161 12.81 7.13 -15.90
C ASN A 161 12.71 6.78 -14.40
N TYR A 162 13.71 7.19 -13.59
CA TYR A 162 13.76 6.92 -12.14
C TYR A 162 12.55 7.45 -11.38
N ASP A 163 11.86 8.48 -11.89
CA ASP A 163 10.73 9.17 -11.29
C ASP A 163 9.35 8.63 -11.74
N ASN A 164 9.32 7.49 -12.44
CA ASN A 164 8.07 6.84 -12.84
C ASN A 164 7.33 6.12 -11.71
N SER A 165 7.83 6.23 -10.47
CA SER A 165 7.27 5.61 -9.26
C SER A 165 7.20 4.08 -9.34
N TYR A 166 6.59 3.48 -8.31
CA TYR A 166 6.17 2.08 -8.30
C TYR A 166 7.27 1.11 -8.76
N ARG A 167 6.87 0.06 -9.50
CA ARG A 167 7.73 -1.04 -9.97
C ARG A 167 8.94 -0.57 -10.77
N VAL A 168 8.86 0.56 -11.49
CA VAL A 168 9.98 1.08 -12.29
C VAL A 168 11.05 1.61 -11.37
N THR A 169 10.70 2.51 -10.45
CA THR A 169 11.61 3.02 -9.42
C THR A 169 12.11 1.88 -8.54
N ALA A 170 11.23 0.98 -8.10
CA ALA A 170 11.59 -0.17 -7.27
C ALA A 170 12.66 -1.06 -7.92
N ARG A 171 12.61 -1.23 -9.24
CA ARG A 171 13.62 -1.99 -9.97
C ARG A 171 14.97 -1.30 -9.99
N PHE A 172 14.99 0.00 -10.18
CA PHE A 172 16.20 0.80 -10.08
C PHE A 172 16.80 0.74 -8.67
N LEU A 173 15.97 0.80 -7.63
CA LEU A 173 16.41 0.61 -6.25
C LEU A 173 16.99 -0.79 -6.00
N ALA A 174 16.36 -1.84 -6.57
CA ALA A 174 16.87 -3.20 -6.50
C ALA A 174 18.22 -3.37 -7.20
N TRP A 175 18.42 -2.70 -8.34
CA TRP A 175 19.73 -2.66 -9.00
C TRP A 175 20.78 -1.96 -8.13
N LEU A 176 20.43 -0.82 -7.53
CA LEU A 176 21.35 -0.04 -6.70
C LEU A 176 21.79 -0.82 -5.45
N GLU A 177 20.89 -1.58 -4.84
CA GLU A 177 21.17 -2.46 -3.69
C GLU A 177 22.24 -3.52 -3.96
N LYS A 178 22.48 -3.91 -5.22
CA LYS A 178 23.54 -4.87 -5.57
C LYS A 178 24.94 -4.30 -5.35
N SER A 179 25.13 -3.02 -5.66
CA SER A 179 26.42 -2.33 -5.52
C SER A 179 26.53 -1.54 -4.21
N LYS A 180 25.40 -1.17 -3.61
CA LYS A 180 25.29 -0.45 -2.34
C LYS A 180 24.24 -1.08 -1.43
N PRO A 181 24.52 -2.24 -0.81
CA PRO A 181 23.58 -2.88 0.10
C PRO A 181 23.15 -1.96 1.26
N GLY A 182 21.86 -1.90 1.53
CA GLY A 182 21.27 -1.07 2.58
C GLY A 182 20.91 0.36 2.15
N ILE A 183 21.22 0.76 0.92
CA ILE A 183 20.94 2.11 0.43
C ILE A 183 19.45 2.49 0.51
N VAL A 184 18.54 1.53 0.27
CA VAL A 184 17.10 1.82 0.34
C VAL A 184 16.67 2.12 1.76
N LYS A 185 17.25 1.43 2.75
CA LYS A 185 17.00 1.73 4.17
C LYS A 185 17.55 3.10 4.55
N THR A 186 18.71 3.48 4.02
CA THR A 186 19.27 4.81 4.23
C THR A 186 18.36 5.90 3.66
N PHE A 187 17.83 5.71 2.44
CA PHE A 187 16.90 6.66 1.85
C PHE A 187 15.59 6.74 2.62
N ASP A 188 14.99 5.60 3.00
CA ASP A 188 13.79 5.57 3.86
C ASP A 188 14.01 6.30 5.18
N GLY A 189 15.12 6.05 5.88
CA GLY A 189 15.46 6.75 7.11
C GLY A 189 15.62 8.26 6.91
N LYS A 190 16.32 8.69 5.86
CA LYS A 190 16.48 10.13 5.57
C LYS A 190 15.19 10.82 5.17
N MET A 191 14.30 10.14 4.44
CA MET A 191 12.97 10.65 4.07
C MET A 191 12.11 10.88 5.31
N ARG A 192 12.16 9.93 6.26
CA ARG A 192 11.48 9.99 7.56
C ARG A 192 12.05 11.05 8.50
N ASP A 193 13.36 11.21 8.52
CA ASP A 193 14.05 12.21 9.34
C ASP A 193 14.01 13.62 8.70
N HIS A 194 13.36 13.78 7.55
CA HIS A 194 13.28 15.03 6.78
C HIS A 194 14.64 15.61 6.39
N THR A 195 15.64 14.75 6.18
CA THR A 195 17.01 15.14 5.79
C THR A 195 17.38 14.69 4.37
N PHE A 196 16.42 14.13 3.63
CA PHE A 196 16.62 13.76 2.24
C PHE A 196 16.62 15.02 1.35
N THR A 197 17.65 15.12 0.50
CA THR A 197 17.84 16.20 -0.48
C THR A 197 18.37 15.59 -1.78
N ASP A 198 18.39 16.35 -2.88
CA ASP A 198 18.95 15.88 -4.15
C ASP A 198 20.43 15.45 -4.01
N ASP A 199 21.20 16.13 -3.16
CA ASP A 199 22.58 15.78 -2.86
C ASP A 199 22.74 14.45 -2.12
N THR A 200 21.68 13.94 -1.49
CA THR A 200 21.71 12.65 -0.77
C THR A 200 22.15 11.52 -1.70
N TRP A 201 21.73 11.52 -2.96
CA TRP A 201 22.17 10.52 -3.95
C TRP A 201 23.69 10.50 -4.08
N LYS A 202 24.30 11.67 -4.28
CA LYS A 202 25.75 11.80 -4.45
C LYS A 202 26.50 11.51 -3.15
N GLN A 203 25.99 11.96 -2.02
CA GLN A 203 26.60 11.70 -0.71
C GLN A 203 26.64 10.20 -0.36
N GLN A 204 25.58 9.45 -0.69
CA GLN A 204 25.50 8.03 -0.35
C GLN A 204 26.13 7.10 -1.39
N THR A 205 26.18 7.52 -2.66
CA THR A 205 26.62 6.64 -3.76
C THR A 205 27.90 7.09 -4.45
N GLY A 206 28.28 8.37 -4.32
CA GLY A 206 29.35 9.02 -5.06
C GLY A 206 28.91 9.59 -6.42
N LYS A 207 27.67 9.34 -6.86
CA LYS A 207 27.13 9.75 -8.16
C LYS A 207 25.80 10.49 -8.02
N THR A 208 25.51 11.40 -8.94
CA THR A 208 24.20 12.05 -9.01
C THR A 208 23.11 11.03 -9.42
N LEU A 209 21.84 11.36 -9.20
CA LEU A 209 20.72 10.52 -9.62
C LEU A 209 20.75 10.24 -11.13
N ASP A 210 21.04 11.25 -11.94
CA ASP A 210 21.14 11.11 -13.41
C ASP A 210 22.29 10.18 -13.83
N GLU A 211 23.45 10.29 -13.17
CA GLU A 211 24.59 9.41 -13.43
C GLU A 211 24.26 7.96 -13.07
N LEU A 212 23.59 7.74 -11.93
CA LEU A 212 23.14 6.40 -11.52
C LEU A 212 22.12 5.82 -12.48
N TRP A 213 21.16 6.63 -12.95
CA TRP A 213 20.16 6.18 -13.91
C TRP A 213 20.78 5.85 -15.26
N LYS A 214 21.77 6.64 -15.70
CA LYS A 214 22.55 6.35 -16.91
C LYS A 214 23.28 5.01 -16.80
N ASP A 215 23.93 4.73 -15.67
CA ASP A 215 24.60 3.45 -15.43
C ASP A 215 23.60 2.28 -15.42
N TYR A 216 22.47 2.45 -14.72
CA TYR A 216 21.39 1.46 -14.69
C TYR A 216 20.84 1.18 -16.09
N SER A 217 20.61 2.23 -16.88
CA SER A 217 20.11 2.13 -18.26
C SER A 217 21.09 1.38 -19.17
N ALA A 218 22.40 1.51 -18.93
CA ALA A 218 23.43 0.82 -19.68
C ALA A 218 23.60 -0.65 -19.26
N ASN A 219 23.37 -0.99 -17.99
CA ASN A 219 23.42 -2.36 -17.48
C ASN A 219 22.29 -2.64 -16.47
N PRO A 220 21.05 -2.87 -16.94
CA PRO A 220 19.88 -2.94 -16.07
C PRO A 220 19.73 -4.31 -15.37
N THR A 221 20.79 -5.05 -15.12
CA THR A 221 20.69 -6.41 -14.55
C THR A 221 20.39 -6.36 -13.04
N VAL A 222 19.18 -6.78 -12.64
CA VAL A 222 18.76 -6.95 -11.23
C VAL A 222 18.91 -8.41 -10.85
#